data_AF-A0A179ESP5-F1
#
_entry.id   AF-A0A179ESP5-F1
#
_cell.length_a   1.000
_cell.length_b   1.000
_cell.length_c   1.000
_cell.angle_alpha   90.00
_cell.angle_beta   90.00
_cell.angle_gamma   90.00
#
_symmetry.space_group_name_H-M   'P 1'
#
loop_
_entity.id
_entity.type
_entity.pdbx_description
1 polymer ?
#
loop_
_entity_poly.entity_id
_entity_poly.type
_entity_poly.pdbx_seq_one_letter_code
_entity_poly.pdbx_strand_id
1 'polypeptide(L)'
;MGKRKGQWLEYLGLTSLFLTLISLAIALTINFRPLYVFDIDYLHILRYTSLDQQTLLQNFDELMKYLNNPFQSVLSLPDFPVSASGAHHFREVRVLFFIDYAVLLVTLIPSSLFVYSLWKNKRFWRLIRPFQFGMLAPVVIGFFMLIGFDRFFIVFHETFFNNDDWLFDPRTDPIINVLPEEFFMHSFVLFFVLLELFFAIFLFLGKHELRKKR
;
A
#
# COMPACT_ATOMS: atom_id res chain seq x y z
N MET A 1 -18.31 -27.71 -22.99
CA MET A 1 -17.48 -26.47 -23.03
C MET A 1 -17.99 -25.33 -22.14
N GLY A 2 -19.30 -25.14 -21.92
CA GLY A 2 -19.84 -24.01 -21.13
C GLY A 2 -19.46 -23.93 -19.64
N LYS A 3 -19.45 -25.04 -18.89
CA LYS A 3 -19.10 -25.05 -17.45
C LYS A 3 -17.67 -24.58 -17.16
N ARG A 4 -16.70 -25.04 -17.97
CA ARG A 4 -15.27 -24.69 -17.81
C ARG A 4 -15.01 -23.20 -18.08
N LYS A 5 -15.71 -22.61 -19.06
CA LYS A 5 -15.63 -21.17 -19.37
C LYS A 5 -16.18 -20.30 -18.23
N GLY A 6 -17.27 -20.72 -17.57
CA GLY A 6 -17.83 -20.02 -16.42
C GLY A 6 -16.91 -20.00 -15.20
N GLN A 7 -16.18 -21.10 -14.95
CA GLN A 7 -15.22 -21.19 -13.84
C GLN A 7 -14.02 -20.25 -14.04
N TRP A 8 -13.47 -20.17 -15.26
CA TRP A 8 -12.37 -19.26 -15.56
C TRP A 8 -12.73 -17.78 -15.36
N LEU A 9 -13.94 -17.37 -15.75
CA LEU A 9 -14.41 -16.00 -15.52
C LEU A 9 -14.59 -15.70 -14.03
N GLU A 10 -14.97 -16.69 -13.24
CA GLU A 10 -15.11 -16.55 -11.78
C GLU A 10 -13.74 -16.42 -11.10
N TYR A 11 -12.74 -17.22 -11.50
CA TYR A 11 -11.38 -17.05 -11.01
C TYR A 11 -10.77 -15.72 -11.41
N LEU A 12 -10.94 -15.30 -12.68
CA LEU A 12 -10.45 -14.00 -13.15
C LEU A 12 -11.09 -12.84 -12.37
N GLY A 13 -12.41 -12.90 -12.15
CA GLY A 13 -13.13 -11.89 -11.39
C GLY A 13 -12.70 -11.84 -9.93
N LEU A 14 -12.48 -13.00 -9.30
CA LEU A 14 -11.99 -13.10 -7.93
C LEU A 14 -10.55 -12.56 -7.81
N THR A 15 -9.64 -12.99 -8.68
CA THR A 15 -8.25 -12.50 -8.68
C THR A 15 -8.21 -11.00 -8.90
N SER A 16 -8.99 -10.48 -9.87
CA SER A 16 -9.09 -9.05 -10.10
C SER A 16 -9.57 -8.32 -8.84
N LEU A 17 -10.59 -8.85 -8.15
CA LEU A 17 -11.13 -8.25 -6.94
C LEU A 17 -10.08 -8.19 -5.83
N PHE A 18 -9.33 -9.26 -5.60
CA PHE A 18 -8.24 -9.26 -4.62
C PHE A 18 -7.16 -8.22 -4.96
N LEU A 19 -6.72 -8.17 -6.22
CA LEU A 19 -5.73 -7.19 -6.67
C LEU A 19 -6.24 -5.75 -6.53
N THR A 20 -7.50 -5.49 -6.89
CA THR A 20 -8.11 -4.16 -6.71
C THR A 20 -8.12 -3.75 -5.24
N LEU A 21 -8.48 -4.64 -4.31
CA LEU A 21 -8.54 -4.31 -2.89
C LEU A 21 -7.15 -4.12 -2.27
N ILE A 22 -6.17 -4.94 -2.67
CA ILE A 22 -4.77 -4.79 -2.24
C ILE A 22 -4.22 -3.46 -2.75
N SER A 23 -4.32 -3.19 -4.05
CA SER A 23 -3.82 -1.94 -4.62
C SER A 23 -4.57 -0.72 -4.11
N LEU A 24 -5.87 -0.82 -3.85
CA LEU A 24 -6.60 0.28 -3.19
C LEU A 24 -6.07 0.54 -1.78
N ALA A 25 -5.78 -0.51 -0.99
CA ALA A 25 -5.22 -0.34 0.34
C ALA A 25 -3.81 0.28 0.29
N ILE A 26 -2.97 -0.11 -0.67
CA ILE A 26 -1.64 0.49 -0.91
C ILE A 26 -1.81 1.97 -1.29
N ALA A 27 -2.58 2.26 -2.35
CA ALA A 27 -2.80 3.63 -2.84
C ALA A 27 -3.34 4.57 -1.75
N LEU A 28 -4.26 4.09 -0.91
CA LEU A 28 -4.75 4.87 0.23
C LEU A 28 -3.65 5.10 1.26
N THR A 29 -2.89 4.06 1.62
CA THR A 29 -1.82 4.12 2.64
C THR A 29 -0.72 5.09 2.22
N ILE A 30 -0.16 4.93 1.02
CA ILE A 30 0.97 5.75 0.55
C ILE A 30 0.60 7.23 0.37
N ASN A 31 -0.69 7.54 0.17
CA ASN A 31 -1.18 8.92 0.08
C ASN A 31 -1.82 9.42 1.38
N PHE A 32 -1.76 8.66 2.47
CA PHE A 32 -2.37 9.04 3.75
C PHE A 32 -1.45 9.98 4.54
N ARG A 33 -1.27 11.20 4.02
CA ARG A 33 -0.53 12.30 4.68
C ARG A 33 -0.83 12.49 6.17
N PRO A 34 -2.08 12.32 6.67
CA PRO A 34 -2.35 12.46 8.11
C PRO A 34 -1.52 11.53 9.00
N LEU A 35 -1.09 10.35 8.51
CA LEU A 35 -0.20 9.48 9.28
C LEU A 35 1.16 10.13 9.51
N TYR A 36 1.76 10.71 8.48
CA TYR A 36 3.04 11.41 8.65
C TYR A 36 2.92 12.62 9.58
N VAL A 37 1.81 13.38 9.46
CA VAL A 37 1.52 14.50 10.38
C VAL A 37 1.44 14.03 11.83
N PHE A 38 0.76 12.91 12.08
CA PHE A 38 0.69 12.30 13.40
C PHE A 38 2.07 11.84 13.90
N ASP A 39 2.85 11.20 13.03
CA ASP A 39 4.17 10.67 13.37
C ASP A 39 5.23 11.74 13.64
N ILE A 40 5.10 12.94 13.06
CA ILE A 40 5.95 14.07 13.42
C ILE A 40 5.95 14.30 14.95
N ASP A 41 4.77 14.28 15.56
CA ASP A 41 4.62 14.48 17.00
C ASP A 41 4.90 13.20 17.79
N TYR A 42 4.33 12.07 17.35
CA TYR A 42 4.41 10.78 18.05
C TYR A 42 5.84 10.22 18.12
N LEU A 43 6.60 10.32 17.02
CA LEU A 43 8.00 9.87 16.93
C LEU A 43 9.01 10.99 17.25
N HIS A 44 8.52 12.19 17.60
CA HIS A 44 9.36 13.36 17.88
C HIS A 44 10.35 13.70 16.74
N ILE A 45 9.90 13.61 15.48
CA ILE A 45 10.74 13.76 14.28
C ILE A 45 11.51 15.09 14.27
N LEU A 46 10.89 16.16 14.76
CA LEU A 46 11.52 17.50 14.78
C LEU A 46 12.78 17.57 15.67
N ARG A 47 13.07 16.56 16.50
CA ARG A 47 14.32 16.50 17.27
C ARG A 47 15.54 16.12 16.42
N TYR A 48 15.32 15.58 15.23
CA TYR A 48 16.36 15.08 14.33
C TYR A 48 16.60 15.99 13.11
N THR A 49 15.99 17.17 13.10
CA THR A 49 16.16 18.18 12.05
C THR A 49 16.13 19.59 12.66
N SER A 50 16.71 20.56 11.97
CA SER A 50 16.63 21.98 12.34
C SER A 50 15.38 22.69 11.78
N LEU A 51 14.59 21.98 10.97
CA LEU A 51 13.39 22.53 10.33
C LEU A 51 12.22 22.60 11.31
N ASP A 52 11.36 23.61 11.13
CA ASP A 52 10.05 23.60 11.77
C ASP A 52 9.10 22.62 11.05
N GLN A 53 7.96 22.34 11.69
CA GLN A 53 6.97 21.40 11.16
C GLN A 53 6.41 21.81 9.81
N GLN A 54 6.24 23.12 9.57
CA GLN A 54 5.66 23.61 8.31
C GLN A 54 6.63 23.36 7.16
N THR A 55 7.91 23.70 7.34
CA THR A 55 8.95 23.47 6.34
C THR A 55 9.21 21.98 6.13
N LEU A 56 9.19 21.17 7.18
CA LEU A 56 9.29 19.71 7.05
C LEU A 56 8.14 19.14 6.20
N LEU A 57 6.91 19.60 6.43
CA LEU A 57 5.75 19.17 5.66
C LEU A 57 5.81 19.63 4.20
N GLN A 58 6.38 20.81 3.90
CA GLN A 58 6.61 21.24 2.52
C GLN A 58 7.56 20.30 1.78
N ASN A 59 8.64 19.84 2.43
CA ASN A 59 9.56 18.86 1.84
C ASN A 59 8.88 17.51 1.63
N PHE A 60 8.08 17.05 2.59
CA PHE A 60 7.27 15.84 2.43
C PHE A 60 6.29 15.97 1.25
N ASP A 61 5.64 17.12 1.10
CA ASP A 61 4.71 17.37 0.00
C ASP A 61 5.43 17.39 -1.37
N GLU A 62 6.65 17.93 -1.47
CA GLU A 62 7.46 17.86 -2.70
C GLU A 62 7.94 16.43 -3.01
N LEU A 63 8.30 15.64 -1.99
CA LEU A 63 8.58 14.21 -2.17
C LEU A 63 7.35 13.48 -2.71
N MET A 64 6.19 13.65 -2.07
CA MET A 64 4.95 12.99 -2.48
C MET A 64 4.51 13.41 -3.87
N LYS A 65 4.72 14.68 -4.24
CA LYS A 65 4.48 15.19 -5.59
C LYS A 65 5.40 14.54 -6.62
N TYR A 66 6.69 14.36 -6.32
CA TYR A 66 7.61 13.61 -7.19
C TYR A 66 7.13 12.16 -7.38
N LEU A 67 6.80 11.46 -6.29
CA LEU A 67 6.36 10.06 -6.32
C LEU A 67 5.05 9.85 -7.09
N ASN A 68 4.14 10.83 -7.07
CA ASN A 68 2.82 10.74 -7.69
C ASN A 68 2.71 11.32 -9.11
N ASN A 69 3.60 12.23 -9.51
CA ASN A 69 3.47 12.96 -10.76
C ASN A 69 4.31 12.29 -11.87
N PRO A 70 3.72 11.72 -12.94
CA PRO A 70 4.49 11.09 -14.03
C PRO A 70 5.35 12.07 -14.83
N PHE A 71 5.07 13.38 -14.77
CA PHE A 71 5.76 14.41 -15.55
C PHE A 71 6.96 15.03 -14.82
N GLN A 72 7.15 14.78 -13.52
CA GLN A 72 8.27 15.32 -12.76
C GLN A 72 9.47 14.38 -12.86
N SER A 73 10.49 14.69 -13.66
CA SER A 73 11.63 13.79 -13.88
C SER A 73 12.68 13.81 -12.76
N VAL A 74 12.79 14.92 -12.03
CA VAL A 74 13.84 15.15 -11.02
C VAL A 74 13.22 15.33 -9.65
N LEU A 75 13.76 14.62 -8.65
CA LEU A 75 13.46 14.86 -7.24
C LEU A 75 14.26 16.08 -6.78
N SER A 76 13.58 17.07 -6.23
CA SER A 76 14.19 18.27 -5.67
C SER A 76 13.48 18.60 -4.38
N LEU A 77 14.21 18.47 -3.27
CA LEU A 77 13.72 18.83 -1.94
C LEU A 77 14.38 20.15 -1.53
N PRO A 78 13.59 21.17 -1.12
CA PRO A 78 14.16 22.49 -0.79
C PRO A 78 15.21 22.45 0.32
N ASP A 79 15.04 21.59 1.33
CA ASP A 79 15.85 21.60 2.55
C ASP A 79 16.65 20.32 2.79
N PHE A 80 16.47 19.29 1.95
CA PHE A 80 17.21 18.03 2.05
C PHE A 80 18.06 17.81 0.79
N PRO A 81 19.40 17.85 0.87
CA PRO A 81 20.22 17.37 -0.23
C PRO A 81 19.91 15.89 -0.51
N VAL A 82 20.02 15.52 -1.79
CA VAL A 82 19.76 14.16 -2.26
C VAL A 82 20.97 13.73 -3.08
N SER A 83 21.61 12.63 -2.67
CA SER A 83 22.73 12.05 -3.41
C SER A 83 22.25 11.36 -4.69
N ALA A 84 23.18 10.98 -5.57
CA ALA A 84 22.84 10.20 -6.77
C ALA A 84 22.21 8.84 -6.40
N SER A 85 22.68 8.22 -5.31
CA SER A 85 22.16 6.98 -4.75
C SER A 85 20.74 7.18 -4.22
N GLY A 86 20.52 8.16 -3.35
CA GLY A 86 19.20 8.46 -2.81
C GLY A 86 18.18 8.81 -3.90
N ALA A 87 18.59 9.58 -4.90
CA ALA A 87 17.77 9.90 -6.05
C ALA A 87 17.42 8.67 -6.89
N HIS A 88 18.35 7.72 -7.05
CA HIS A 88 18.09 6.46 -7.72
C HIS A 88 17.05 5.63 -6.96
N HIS A 89 17.21 5.46 -5.65
CA HIS A 89 16.24 4.73 -4.82
C HIS A 89 14.83 5.32 -4.90
N PHE A 90 14.68 6.65 -4.74
CA PHE A 90 13.35 7.29 -4.85
C PHE A 90 12.72 7.14 -6.24
N ARG A 91 13.54 7.06 -7.29
CA ARG A 91 13.04 6.75 -8.64
C ARG A 91 12.50 5.33 -8.71
N GLU A 92 13.15 4.35 -8.10
CA GLU A 92 12.66 2.97 -8.05
C GLU A 92 11.34 2.88 -7.26
N VAL A 93 11.26 3.53 -6.10
CA VAL A 93 10.01 3.64 -5.31
C VAL A 93 8.88 4.25 -6.12
N ARG A 94 9.17 5.30 -6.90
CA ARG A 94 8.19 5.92 -7.80
C ARG A 94 7.68 4.98 -8.89
N VAL A 95 8.53 4.10 -9.41
CA VAL A 95 8.08 3.06 -10.35
C VAL A 95 7.08 2.13 -9.67
N LEU A 96 7.31 1.74 -8.41
CA LEU A 96 6.36 0.92 -7.65
C LEU A 96 5.02 1.63 -7.43
N PHE A 97 5.00 2.95 -7.18
CA PHE A 97 3.76 3.75 -7.11
C PHE A 97 2.95 3.62 -8.41
N PHE A 98 3.60 3.80 -9.56
CA PHE A 98 2.91 3.71 -10.84
C PHE A 98 2.49 2.29 -11.21
N ILE A 99 3.26 1.27 -10.81
CA ILE A 99 2.84 -0.13 -10.95
C ILE A 99 1.57 -0.38 -10.14
N ASP A 100 1.51 0.08 -8.90
CA ASP A 100 0.31 -0.07 -8.06
C ASP A 100 -0.91 0.62 -8.69
N TYR A 101 -0.77 1.86 -9.16
CA TYR A 101 -1.84 2.57 -9.85
C TYR A 101 -2.28 1.88 -11.14
N ALA A 102 -1.34 1.32 -11.90
CA ALA A 102 -1.66 0.55 -13.09
C ALA A 102 -2.45 -0.73 -12.75
N VAL A 103 -2.03 -1.48 -11.71
CA VAL A 103 -2.76 -2.66 -11.22
C VAL A 103 -4.15 -2.29 -10.76
N LEU A 104 -4.30 -1.20 -9.99
CA LEU A 104 -5.60 -0.71 -9.54
C LEU A 104 -6.51 -0.40 -10.73
N LEU A 105 -6.04 0.39 -11.69
CA LEU A 105 -6.82 0.79 -12.87
C LEU A 105 -7.22 -0.40 -13.74
N VAL A 106 -6.28 -1.31 -14.03
CA VAL A 106 -6.52 -2.48 -14.90
C VAL A 106 -7.51 -3.46 -14.25
N THR A 107 -7.45 -3.61 -12.92
CA THR A 107 -8.29 -4.58 -12.21
C THR A 107 -9.65 -4.01 -11.80
N LEU A 108 -9.81 -2.69 -11.71
CA LEU A 108 -11.04 -2.04 -11.23
C LEU A 108 -12.29 -2.42 -12.06
N ILE A 109 -12.18 -2.40 -13.38
CA ILE A 109 -13.30 -2.71 -14.28
C ILE A 109 -13.73 -4.18 -14.15
N PRO A 110 -12.86 -5.19 -14.33
CA PRO A 110 -13.27 -6.59 -14.16
C PRO A 110 -13.78 -6.90 -12.75
N SER A 111 -13.20 -6.30 -11.72
CA SER A 111 -13.67 -6.41 -10.33
C SER A 111 -15.10 -5.88 -10.18
N SER A 112 -15.37 -4.69 -10.71
CA SER A 112 -16.70 -4.05 -10.63
C SER A 112 -17.77 -4.87 -11.37
N LEU A 113 -17.44 -5.36 -12.57
CA LEU A 113 -18.34 -6.24 -13.33
C LEU A 113 -18.61 -7.57 -12.61
N PHE A 114 -17.58 -8.14 -11.99
CA PHE A 114 -17.69 -9.38 -11.22
C PHE A 114 -18.58 -9.18 -9.99
N VAL A 115 -18.32 -8.15 -9.19
CA VAL A 115 -19.10 -7.81 -8.00
C VAL A 115 -20.56 -7.52 -8.37
N TYR A 116 -20.81 -6.73 -9.42
CA TYR A 116 -22.15 -6.47 -9.92
C TYR A 116 -22.87 -7.76 -10.35
N SER A 117 -22.18 -8.66 -11.07
CA SER A 117 -22.73 -9.95 -11.47
C SER A 117 -23.09 -10.82 -10.27
N LEU A 118 -22.28 -10.85 -9.21
CA LEU A 118 -22.59 -11.58 -7.98
C LEU A 118 -23.83 -11.00 -7.29
N TRP A 119 -23.91 -9.68 -7.18
CA TRP A 119 -25.04 -8.99 -6.54
C TRP A 119 -26.35 -9.21 -7.30
N LYS A 120 -26.35 -9.00 -8.62
CA LYS A 120 -27.52 -9.17 -9.49
C LYS A 120 -28.08 -10.59 -9.42
N ASN A 121 -27.20 -11.58 -9.36
CA ASN A 121 -27.58 -13.00 -9.36
C ASN A 121 -27.74 -13.60 -7.96
N LYS A 122 -27.65 -12.79 -6.90
CA LYS A 122 -27.72 -13.24 -5.49
C LYS A 122 -26.71 -14.35 -5.15
N ARG A 123 -25.46 -14.14 -5.55
CA ARG A 123 -24.33 -15.08 -5.39
C ARG A 123 -23.17 -14.52 -4.55
N PHE A 124 -23.39 -13.44 -3.80
CA PHE A 124 -22.39 -12.84 -2.92
C PHE A 124 -21.88 -13.80 -1.85
N TRP A 125 -22.70 -14.77 -1.43
CA TRP A 125 -22.28 -15.84 -0.51
C TRP A 125 -21.04 -16.62 -0.97
N ARG A 126 -20.75 -16.64 -2.28
CA ARG A 126 -19.56 -17.30 -2.83
C ARG A 126 -18.25 -16.63 -2.41
N LEU A 127 -18.28 -15.36 -2.04
CA LEU A 127 -17.11 -14.63 -1.56
C LEU A 127 -16.72 -15.00 -0.12
N ILE A 128 -17.61 -15.63 0.65
CA ILE A 128 -17.35 -15.94 2.07
C ILE A 128 -16.06 -16.75 2.23
N ARG A 129 -15.92 -17.87 1.52
CA ARG A 129 -14.74 -18.75 1.66
C ARG A 129 -13.45 -18.09 1.16
N PRO A 130 -13.39 -17.52 -0.06
CA PRO A 130 -12.22 -16.79 -0.53
C PRO A 130 -11.75 -15.72 0.44
N PHE A 131 -12.66 -14.88 0.95
CA PHE A 131 -12.28 -13.81 1.86
C PHE A 131 -11.92 -14.32 3.26
N GLN A 132 -12.56 -15.38 3.79
CA GLN A 132 -12.12 -16.02 5.04
C GLN A 132 -10.69 -16.53 4.98
N PHE A 133 -10.31 -17.21 3.88
CA PHE A 133 -8.93 -17.66 3.70
C PHE A 133 -7.99 -16.50 3.36
N GLY A 134 -8.47 -15.53 2.59
CA GLY A 134 -7.73 -14.32 2.22
C GLY A 134 -7.29 -13.49 3.41
N MET A 135 -8.10 -13.41 4.48
CA MET A 135 -7.76 -12.72 5.73
C MET A 135 -6.64 -13.41 6.55
N LEU A 136 -6.30 -14.67 6.27
CA LEU A 136 -5.24 -15.35 7.03
C LEU A 136 -3.85 -14.80 6.68
N ALA A 137 -3.59 -14.54 5.39
CA ALA A 137 -2.25 -14.14 4.96
C ALA A 137 -1.83 -12.76 5.51
N PRO A 138 -2.65 -11.68 5.41
CA PRO A 138 -2.30 -10.39 5.97
C PRO A 138 -2.11 -10.43 7.49
N VAL A 139 -2.93 -11.19 8.22
CA VAL A 139 -2.80 -11.35 9.68
C VAL A 139 -1.48 -12.03 10.06
N VAL A 140 -1.12 -13.12 9.37
CA VAL A 140 0.12 -13.86 9.65
C VAL A 140 1.35 -13.02 9.29
N ILE A 141 1.34 -12.39 8.11
CA ILE A 141 2.45 -11.54 7.67
C ILE A 141 2.57 -10.32 8.59
N GLY A 142 1.46 -9.68 8.94
CA GLY A 142 1.40 -8.56 9.87
C GLY A 142 1.92 -8.91 11.26
N PHE A 143 1.62 -10.11 11.77
CA PHE A 143 2.17 -10.59 13.04
C PHE A 143 3.70 -10.69 13.01
N PHE A 144 4.28 -11.28 11.97
CA PHE A 144 5.74 -11.38 11.83
C PHE A 144 6.40 -10.01 11.63
N MET A 145 5.75 -9.12 10.88
CA MET A 145 6.19 -7.73 10.70
C MET A 145 6.25 -6.99 12.04
N LEU A 146 5.26 -7.13 12.92
CA LEU A 146 5.21 -6.44 14.22
C LEU A 146 6.27 -6.93 15.23
N ILE A 147 6.65 -8.21 15.20
CA ILE A 147 7.64 -8.76 16.15
C ILE A 147 9.09 -8.56 15.70
N GLY A 148 9.32 -8.19 14.45
CA GLY A 148 10.65 -8.13 13.85
C GLY A 148 10.71 -7.19 12.66
N PHE A 149 10.34 -5.92 12.89
CA PHE A 149 10.19 -4.94 11.82
C PHE A 149 11.51 -4.68 11.07
N ASP A 150 12.64 -4.54 11.78
CA ASP A 150 13.97 -4.38 11.18
C ASP A 150 14.27 -5.42 10.10
N ARG A 151 14.02 -6.70 10.41
CA ARG A 151 14.25 -7.79 9.45
C ARG A 151 13.21 -7.76 8.33
N PHE A 152 11.97 -7.44 8.64
CA PHE A 152 10.91 -7.30 7.64
C PHE A 152 11.22 -6.17 6.65
N PHE A 153 11.70 -5.02 7.13
CA PHE A 153 12.07 -3.85 6.35
C PHE A 153 13.23 -4.20 5.40
N ILE A 154 14.27 -4.88 5.87
CA ILE A 154 15.38 -5.35 5.03
C ILE A 154 14.88 -6.31 3.95
N VAL A 155 14.10 -7.34 4.32
CA VAL A 155 13.60 -8.34 3.35
C VAL A 155 12.68 -7.68 2.32
N PHE A 156 11.89 -6.69 2.71
CA PHE A 156 11.08 -5.90 1.78
C PHE A 156 11.97 -5.21 0.75
N HIS A 157 13.03 -4.53 1.19
CA HIS A 157 13.96 -3.85 0.27
C HIS A 157 14.69 -4.84 -0.65
N GLU A 158 15.22 -5.95 -0.12
CA GLU A 158 15.87 -7.01 -0.89
C GLU A 158 14.92 -7.68 -1.91
N THR A 159 13.60 -7.62 -1.69
CA THR A 159 12.60 -8.17 -2.62
C THR A 159 12.36 -7.26 -3.82
N PHE A 160 12.41 -5.94 -3.63
CA PHE A 160 12.08 -4.97 -4.66
C PHE A 160 13.29 -4.30 -5.31
N PHE A 161 14.43 -4.26 -4.62
CA PHE A 161 15.66 -3.59 -5.05
C PHE A 161 16.82 -4.59 -5.05
N ASN A 162 17.66 -4.50 -6.08
CA ASN A 162 18.80 -5.39 -6.29
C ASN A 162 20.15 -4.69 -6.06
N ASN A 163 20.12 -3.60 -5.29
CA ASN A 163 21.22 -2.70 -5.01
C ASN A 163 21.11 -2.20 -3.55
N ASP A 164 22.09 -1.43 -3.11
CA ASP A 164 22.18 -0.89 -1.74
C ASP A 164 21.77 0.59 -1.65
N ASP A 165 21.15 1.15 -2.69
CA ASP A 165 20.90 2.59 -2.77
C ASP A 165 19.86 3.09 -1.74
N TRP A 166 19.10 2.16 -1.15
CA TRP A 166 18.18 2.38 -0.03
C TRP A 166 18.89 2.55 1.32
N LEU A 167 20.19 2.24 1.42
CA LEU A 167 21.01 2.49 2.60
C LEU A 167 21.54 3.93 2.59
N PHE A 168 20.71 4.86 3.07
CA PHE A 168 21.04 6.29 3.09
C PHE A 168 22.12 6.64 4.12
N ASP A 169 23.10 7.46 3.72
CA ASP A 169 24.03 8.12 4.65
C ASP A 169 23.39 9.44 5.11
N PRO A 170 23.14 9.65 6.42
CA PRO A 170 22.57 10.89 6.94
C PRO A 170 23.33 12.18 6.58
N ARG A 171 24.60 12.06 6.15
CA ARG A 171 25.43 13.21 5.71
C ARG A 171 25.11 13.64 4.28
N THR A 172 24.75 12.71 3.40
CA THR A 172 24.45 12.99 1.99
C THR A 172 22.96 12.96 1.69
N ASP A 173 22.20 12.21 2.47
CA ASP A 173 20.76 11.97 2.36
C ASP A 173 20.07 12.14 3.73
N PRO A 174 20.12 13.34 4.34
CA PRO A 174 19.58 13.61 5.68
C PRO A 174 18.06 13.39 5.79
N ILE A 175 17.36 13.18 4.68
CA ILE A 175 15.94 12.81 4.66
C ILE A 175 15.65 11.53 5.46
N ILE A 176 16.64 10.62 5.60
CA ILE A 176 16.49 9.42 6.41
C ILE A 176 16.18 9.72 7.88
N ASN A 177 16.64 10.87 8.39
CA ASN A 177 16.39 11.29 9.77
C ASN A 177 14.93 11.71 10.01
N VAL A 178 14.20 12.03 8.94
CA VAL A 178 12.80 12.47 9.00
C VAL A 178 11.82 11.47 8.37
N LEU A 179 12.32 10.38 7.83
CA LEU A 179 11.55 9.20 7.41
C LEU A 179 12.06 7.99 8.21
N PRO A 180 11.86 7.96 9.54
CA PRO A 180 12.35 6.89 10.37
C PRO A 180 11.66 5.56 10.02
N GLU A 181 12.32 4.45 10.36
CA GLU A 181 11.80 3.12 10.09
C GLU A 181 10.39 2.90 10.68
N GLU A 182 10.12 3.45 11.87
CA GLU A 182 8.83 3.36 12.56
C GLU A 182 7.67 4.01 11.77
N PHE A 183 7.94 5.06 10.98
CA PHE A 183 6.92 5.63 10.08
C PHE A 183 6.49 4.62 9.02
N PHE A 184 7.44 3.84 8.49
CA PHE A 184 7.13 2.76 7.56
C PHE A 184 6.40 1.61 8.26
N MET A 185 6.74 1.30 9.52
CA MET A 185 5.99 0.33 10.34
C MET A 185 4.52 0.75 10.46
N HIS A 186 4.25 2.00 10.85
CA HIS A 186 2.88 2.49 10.95
C HIS A 186 2.17 2.48 9.59
N SER A 187 2.88 2.74 8.50
CA SER A 187 2.35 2.63 7.14
C SER A 187 1.94 1.18 6.81
N PHE A 188 2.77 0.18 7.12
CA PHE A 188 2.40 -1.23 6.96
C PHE A 188 1.21 -1.62 7.84
N VAL A 189 1.15 -1.15 9.09
CA VAL A 189 0.00 -1.37 9.97
C VAL A 189 -1.28 -0.80 9.34
N LEU A 190 -1.24 0.44 8.85
CA LEU A 190 -2.38 1.06 8.16
C LEU A 190 -2.83 0.25 6.94
N PHE A 191 -1.87 -0.19 6.11
CA PHE A 191 -2.14 -1.04 4.96
C PHE A 191 -2.87 -2.34 5.36
N PHE A 192 -2.36 -3.07 6.35
CA PHE A 192 -2.98 -4.31 6.80
C PHE A 192 -4.37 -4.08 7.40
N VAL A 193 -4.55 -3.02 8.19
CA VAL A 193 -5.87 -2.65 8.74
C VAL A 193 -6.86 -2.34 7.63
N LEU A 194 -6.50 -1.52 6.64
CA LEU A 194 -7.37 -1.20 5.51
C LEU A 194 -7.74 -2.45 4.71
N LEU A 195 -6.77 -3.33 4.44
CA LEU A 195 -7.00 -4.56 3.69
C LEU A 195 -7.95 -5.50 4.45
N GLU A 196 -7.75 -5.70 5.75
CA GLU A 196 -8.63 -6.51 6.59
C GLU A 196 -10.04 -5.92 6.68
N LEU A 197 -10.18 -4.59 6.77
CA LEU A 197 -11.48 -3.93 6.72
C LEU A 197 -12.20 -4.16 5.39
N PHE A 198 -11.50 -4.04 4.26
CA PHE A 198 -12.08 -4.35 2.95
C PHE A 198 -12.53 -5.80 2.86
N PHE A 199 -11.71 -6.75 3.35
CA PHE A 199 -12.08 -8.15 3.34
C PHE A 199 -13.28 -8.45 4.25
N ALA A 200 -13.33 -7.84 5.43
CA ALA A 200 -14.44 -7.95 6.35
C ALA A 200 -15.76 -7.43 5.76
N ILE A 201 -15.74 -6.34 4.98
CA ILE A 201 -16.92 -5.82 4.28
C ILE A 201 -17.49 -6.88 3.33
N PHE A 202 -16.66 -7.45 2.44
CA PHE A 202 -17.13 -8.48 1.50
C PHE A 202 -17.62 -9.75 2.22
N LEU A 203 -16.94 -10.15 3.29
CA LEU A 203 -17.37 -11.27 4.13
C LEU A 203 -18.73 -11.02 4.77
N PHE A 204 -18.95 -9.82 5.31
CA PHE A 204 -20.22 -9.42 5.92
C PHE A 204 -21.35 -9.39 4.90
N LEU A 205 -21.14 -8.79 3.73
CA LEU A 205 -22.11 -8.75 2.64
C LEU A 205 -22.51 -10.16 2.18
N GLY A 206 -21.54 -11.07 2.05
CA GLY A 206 -21.80 -12.47 1.73
C GLY A 206 -22.65 -13.19 2.77
N LYS A 207 -22.33 -13.01 4.07
CA LYS A 207 -23.10 -13.59 5.18
C LYS A 207 -24.52 -13.01 5.27
N HIS A 208 -24.67 -11.71 5.04
CA HIS A 208 -25.98 -11.03 5.08
C HIS A 208 -26.92 -11.56 3.97
N GLU A 209 -26.40 -11.82 2.77
CA GLU A 209 -27.20 -12.41 1.68
C GLU A 209 -27.73 -13.82 2.03
N LEU A 210 -26.92 -14.66 2.69
CA LEU A 210 -27.37 -15.99 3.14
C LEU A 210 -28.48 -15.91 4.18
N ARG A 211 -28.41 -14.93 5.10
CA ARG A 211 -29.44 -14.73 6.13
C ARG A 211 -30.78 -14.33 5.54
N LYS A 212 -30.80 -13.54 4.46
CA LYS A 212 -32.04 -13.15 3.75
C LYS A 212 -32.68 -14.28 2.92
N LYS A 213 -31.96 -15.37 2.68
CA LYS A 213 -32.48 -16.55 1.94
C LYS A 213 -33.06 -17.64 2.85
N ARG A 214 -32.81 -17.56 4.17
CA ARG A 214 -33.41 -18.43 5.18
C ARG A 214 -34.67 -17.78 5.72
#